data_AF-A0A951F6R7-F1
#
_entry.id   AF-A0A951F6R7-F1
#
_cell.length_a   1.000
_cell.length_b   1.000
_cell.length_c   1.000
_cell.angle_alpha   90.00
_cell.angle_beta   90.00
_cell.angle_gamma   90.00
#
_symmetry.space_group_name_H-M   'P 1'
#
loop_
_entity.id
_entity.type
_entity.pdbx_description
1 polymer ?
#
loop_
_entity_poly.entity_id
_entity_poly.type
_entity_poly.pdbx_seq_one_letter_code
_entity_poly.pdbx_strand_id
1 'polypeptide(L)' 'MSLKQELEREFGTPVRIRAGAPGGLDVLVDGEKVYSKKQTGRMPSAAELITLLRPRVAGSSG' A
#
# COMPACT_ATOMS: atom_id res chain seq x y z
N MET A 1 7.06 11.55 -9.33
CA MET A 1 6.08 11.23 -8.27
C MET A 1 6.50 9.92 -7.64
N SER A 2 6.58 9.84 -6.30
CA SER A 2 6.87 8.58 -5.62
C SER A 2 5.57 7.79 -5.36
N LEU A 3 5.64 6.45 -5.35
CA LEU A 3 4.51 5.56 -5.05
C LEU A 3 3.72 5.98 -3.80
N LYS A 4 4.44 6.40 -2.75
CA LYS A 4 3.87 6.95 -1.51
C LYS A 4 2.94 8.13 -1.78
N GLN A 5 3.40 9.13 -2.53
CA GLN A 5 2.66 10.37 -2.79
C GLN A 5 1.40 10.11 -3.61
N GLU A 6 1.46 9.18 -4.56
CA GLU A 6 0.31 8.83 -5.39
C GLU A 6 -0.81 8.17 -4.56
N LEU A 7 -0.43 7.24 -3.69
CA LEU A 7 -1.37 6.59 -2.78
C LEU A 7 -1.95 7.56 -1.74
N GLU A 8 -1.12 8.43 -1.15
CA GLU A 8 -1.59 9.45 -0.21
C GLU A 8 -2.57 10.44 -0.87
N ARG A 9 -2.37 10.78 -2.15
CA ARG A 9 -3.28 11.64 -2.92
C ARG A 9 -4.60 10.95 -3.24
N GLU A 10 -4.57 9.69 -3.65
CA GLU A 10 -5.77 8.93 -4.00
C GLU A 10 -6.65 8.63 -2.76
N PHE A 11 -6.02 8.23 -1.66
CA PHE A 11 -6.74 7.78 -0.46
C PHE A 11 -6.94 8.86 0.60
N GLY A 12 -6.26 10.01 0.48
CA GLY A 12 -6.28 11.06 1.51
C GLY A 12 -5.76 10.60 2.88
N THR A 13 -5.08 9.45 2.93
CA THR A 13 -4.66 8.77 4.17
C THR A 13 -3.13 8.62 4.15
N PRO A 14 -2.45 8.80 5.29
CA PRO A 14 -1.00 8.62 5.37
C PRO A 14 -0.57 7.20 5.02
N VAL A 15 0.37 7.08 4.08
CA VAL A 15 0.91 5.80 3.61
C VAL A 15 2.33 5.63 4.12
N ARG A 16 2.62 4.49 4.75
CA ARG A 16 3.96 4.14 5.24
C ARG A 16 4.52 2.97 4.45
N ILE A 17 5.50 3.27 3.61
CA ILE A 17 6.30 2.24 2.95
C ILE A 17 7.48 1.91 3.86
N ARG A 18 7.58 0.65 4.29
CA ARG A 18 8.71 0.14 5.07
C ARG A 18 9.54 -0.78 4.19
N ALA A 19 10.86 -0.63 4.25
CA ALA A 19 11.75 -1.69 3.82
C ALA A 19 11.59 -2.83 4.85
N GLY A 20 11.08 -3.97 4.42
CA GLY A 20 10.89 -5.14 5.27
C GLY A 20 12.21 -5.85 5.54
N ALA A 21 12.14 -7.17 5.73
CA ALA A 21 13.31 -8.07 5.65
C ALA A 21 14.19 -7.74 4.44
N PRO A 22 15.50 -8.03 4.44
CA PRO A 22 16.40 -7.67 3.34
C PRO A 22 15.82 -8.03 1.96
N GLY A 23 15.63 -7.02 1.10
CA GLY A 23 15.03 -7.14 -0.24
C GLY A 23 13.50 -7.02 -0.31
N GLY A 24 12.83 -6.94 0.84
CA GLY A 24 11.39 -6.82 1.01
C GLY A 24 10.91 -5.37 1.06
N LEU A 25 9.68 -5.17 0.61
CA LEU A 25 8.95 -3.91 0.68
C LEU A 25 7.56 -4.20 1.25
N ASP A 26 7.25 -3.59 2.38
CA ASP A 26 5.94 -3.68 3.02
C ASP A 26 5.25 -2.32 2.89
N VAL A 27 4.03 -2.31 2.37
CA VAL A 27 3.19 -1.11 2.29
C VAL A 27 2.16 -1.19 3.40
N LEU A 28 2.12 -0.15 4.21
CA LEU A 28 1.12 0.02 5.26
C LEU A 28 0.28 1.26 4.98
N VAL A 29 -1.03 1.13 5.14
CA VAL A 29 -2.01 2.23 5.02
C VAL A 29 -2.79 2.24 6.32
N ASP A 30 -2.86 3.40 6.97
CA ASP A 30 -3.49 3.55 8.30
C ASP A 30 -2.93 2.58 9.38
N GLY A 31 -1.67 2.16 9.22
CA GLY A 31 -1.04 1.19 10.12
C GLY A 31 -1.35 -0.28 9.81
N GLU A 32 -2.28 -0.58 8.90
CA GLU A 32 -2.52 -1.94 8.40
C GLU A 32 -1.54 -2.27 7.27
N LYS A 33 -0.91 -3.46 7.34
CA LYS A 33 -0.05 -3.95 6.25
C LYS A 33 -0.93 -4.52 5.13
N VAL A 34 -0.97 -3.80 4.02
CA VAL A 34 -1.84 -4.09 2.87
C VAL A 34 -1.10 -4.80 1.75
N TYR A 35 0.23 -4.73 1.73
CA TYR A 35 1.06 -5.37 0.73
C TYR A 35 2.42 -5.76 1.27
N SER A 36 2.97 -6.88 0.80
CA SER A 36 4.34 -7.30 1.05
C SER A 36 4.97 -7.90 -0.20
N LYS A 37 6.03 -7.27 -0.72
CA LYS A 37 6.84 -7.77 -1.84
C LYS A 37 7.41 -9.16 -1.54
N LYS A 38 7.66 -9.48 -0.28
CA LYS A 38 8.15 -10.81 0.12
C LYS A 38 7.11 -11.91 -0.15
N GLN A 39 5.82 -11.58 -0.06
CA GLN A 39 4.74 -12.52 -0.33
C GLN A 39 4.44 -12.64 -1.83
N THR A 40 4.50 -11.52 -2.55
CA THR A 40 4.12 -11.47 -3.97
C THR A 40 5.28 -11.73 -4.93
N GLY A 41 6.52 -11.61 -4.46
CA GLY A 41 7.75 -11.77 -5.26
C GLY A 41 8.01 -10.65 -6.26
N ARG A 42 7.14 -9.63 -6.37
CA ARG A 42 7.25 -8.55 -7.37
C ARG A 42 7.06 -7.17 -6.76
N MET A 43 7.57 -6.15 -7.44
CA MET A 43 7.29 -4.75 -7.08
C MET A 43 5.86 -4.40 -7.53
N PRO A 44 5.02 -3.82 -6.67
CA PRO A 44 3.69 -3.39 -7.08
C PRO A 44 3.74 -2.06 -7.83
N SER A 45 2.75 -1.85 -8.70
CA SER A 45 2.45 -0.54 -9.30
C SER A 45 1.47 0.24 -8.44
N ALA A 46 1.39 1.56 -8.62
CA ALA A 46 0.40 2.39 -7.93
C ALA A 46 -1.04 1.93 -8.20
N ALA A 47 -1.41 1.70 -9.47
CA ALA A 47 -2.74 1.23 -9.86
C ALA A 47 -3.13 -0.12 -9.23
N GLU A 48 -2.16 -1.04 -9.09
CA GLU A 48 -2.36 -2.34 -8.43
C GLU A 48 -2.68 -2.14 -6.95
N LEU A 49 -1.87 -1.35 -6.26
CA LEU A 49 -2.12 -1.02 -4.85
C LEU A 49 -3.45 -0.30 -4.69
N ILE A 50 -3.78 0.62 -5.60
CA ILE A 50 -5.05 1.35 -5.54
C ILE A 50 -6.23 0.37 -5.64
N THR A 51 -6.19 -0.54 -6.59
CA THR A 51 -7.23 -1.57 -6.78
C THR A 51 -7.35 -2.50 -5.57
N LEU A 52 -6.23 -2.93 -4.99
CA LEU A 52 -6.18 -3.77 -3.79
C LEU A 52 -6.68 -3.06 -2.53
N LEU A 53 -6.47 -1.74 -2.46
CA LEU A 53 -6.78 -0.90 -1.30
C LEU A 53 -8.18 -0.31 -1.32
N ARG A 54 -8.74 -0.07 -2.51
CA ARG A 54 -10.08 0.51 -2.70
C ARG A 54 -11.16 -0.13 -1.80
N PRO A 55 -11.29 -1.46 -1.69
CA PRO A 55 -12.27 -2.07 -0.79
C PRO A 55 -11.93 -1.93 0.69
N ARG A 56 -10.65 -1.82 1.06
CA ARG A 56 -10.21 -1.66 2.46
C ARG A 56 -10.41 -0.23 2.98
N VAL A 57 -10.18 0.77 2.13
CA VAL A 57 -10.34 2.19 2.49
C VAL A 57 -11.81 2.62 2.42
N ALA A 58 -12.58 2.08 1.48
CA ALA A 58 -14.03 2.33 1.40
C ALA A 58 -14.85 1.49 2.42
N GLY A 59 -14.22 0.50 3.06
CA GLY A 59 -14.87 -0.55 3.84
C GLY A 59 -15.08 -0.28 5.33
N SER A 60 -14.77 0.91 5.87
CA SER A 60 -15.14 1.29 7.25
C SER A 60 -16.64 1.63 7.39
N SER A 61 -17.50 0.86 6.73
CA SER A 61 -18.96 0.91 6.86
C SER A 61 -19.50 -0.51 6.71
N GLY A 62 -19.63 -1.18 7.85
CA GLY A 62 -20.23 -2.51 8.02
C GLY A 62 -20.36 -2.80 9.50
#